data_AF-A0A2N6VJ40-F1
#
_entry.id   AF-A0A2N6VJ40-F1
#
_cell.length_a   1.000
_cell.length_b   1.000
_cell.length_c   1.000
_cell.angle_alpha   90.00
_cell.angle_beta   90.00
_cell.angle_gamma   90.00
#
_symmetry.space_group_name_H-M   'P 1'
#
loop_
_entity.id
_entity.type
_entity.pdbx_description
1 polymer ?
#
loop_
_entity_poly.entity_id
_entity_poly.type
_entity_poly.pdbx_seq_one_letter_code
_entity_poly.pdbx_strand_id
1 'polypeptide(L)'
;MSEFTPWTLLIDAGMIGALLAVGVLLRAIMKTLQSLLIPASFIAGFLGLALGPNGFGLLPFSEELGTYASVLIVVVFACLAM
;
A
#
# COMPACT_ATOMS: atom_id res chain seq x y z
N MET A 1 -20.99 1.86 -1.24
CA MET A 1 -20.62 1.51 -2.62
C MET A 1 -19.90 2.72 -3.22
N SER A 2 -18.60 2.87 -2.95
CA SER A 2 -17.78 3.86 -3.62
C SER A 2 -17.60 3.40 -5.06
N GLU A 3 -18.13 4.15 -6.03
CA GLU A 3 -17.94 3.82 -7.44
C GLU A 3 -16.45 3.82 -7.80
N PHE A 4 -16.05 2.84 -8.62
CA PHE A 4 -14.70 2.72 -9.14
C PHE A 4 -14.41 3.89 -10.07
N THR A 5 -13.79 4.94 -9.55
CA THR A 5 -13.48 6.16 -10.31
C THR A 5 -11.97 6.39 -10.33
N PRO A 6 -11.45 7.08 -11.36
CA PRO A 6 -10.04 7.51 -11.35
C PRO A 6 -9.68 8.33 -10.09
N TRP A 7 -10.68 9.00 -9.51
CA TRP A 7 -10.55 9.78 -8.28
C TRP A 7 -10.29 8.92 -7.04
N THR A 8 -11.04 7.82 -6.87
CA THR A 8 -10.80 6.89 -5.75
C THR A 8 -9.42 6.24 -5.84
N LEU A 9 -9.02 5.85 -7.06
CA LEU A 9 -7.68 5.32 -7.32
C LEU A 9 -6.59 6.31 -6.91
N LEU A 10 -6.74 7.60 -7.26
CA LEU A 10 -5.76 8.63 -6.94
C LEU A 10 -5.62 8.85 -5.42
N ILE A 11 -6.75 8.88 -4.70
CA ILE A 11 -6.76 9.03 -3.24
C ILE A 11 -6.09 7.82 -2.57
N ASP A 12 -6.45 6.60 -2.98
CA ASP A 12 -5.86 5.37 -2.43
C ASP A 12 -4.37 5.29 -2.72
N ALA A 13 -3.94 5.61 -3.95
CA ALA A 13 -2.53 5.68 -4.31
C ALA A 13 -1.77 6.74 -3.50
N GLY A 14 -2.37 7.90 -3.25
CA GLY A 14 -1.82 8.95 -2.41
C GLY A 14 -1.63 8.49 -0.96
N MET A 15 -2.61 7.79 -0.39
CA MET A 15 -2.52 7.21 0.96
C MET A 15 -1.44 6.13 1.04
N ILE A 16 -1.36 5.24 0.05
CA ILE A 16 -0.29 4.23 -0.04
C ILE A 16 1.08 4.92 -0.13
N GLY A 17 1.21 5.98 -0.92
CA GLY A 17 2.42 6.79 -1.02
C GLY A 17 2.82 7.43 0.31
N ALA A 18 1.86 7.98 1.06
CA ALA A 18 2.10 8.52 2.39
C ALA A 18 2.56 7.44 3.39
N LEU A 19 1.93 6.25 3.37
CA LEU A 19 2.35 5.12 4.19
C LEU A 19 3.76 4.62 3.83
N LEU A 20 4.12 4.63 2.54
CA LEU A 20 5.47 4.31 2.09
C LEU A 20 6.47 5.31 2.63
N ALA A 21 6.16 6.62 2.59
CA ALA A 21 7.03 7.64 3.18
C ALA A 21 7.22 7.42 4.69
N VAL A 22 6.14 7.12 5.42
CA VAL A 22 6.21 6.74 6.84
C VAL A 22 7.06 5.49 7.04
N GLY A 23 6.91 4.46 6.20
CA GLY A 23 7.70 3.23 6.25
C GLY A 23 9.19 3.46 5.99
N VAL A 24 9.54 4.37 5.08
CA VAL A 24 10.93 4.80 4.83
C VAL A 24 11.51 5.52 6.04
N LEU A 25 10.76 6.46 6.64
CA LEU A 25 11.16 7.17 7.86
C LEU A 25 11.35 6.20 9.03
N LEU A 26 10.41 5.27 9.24
CA LEU A 26 10.49 4.26 10.29
C LEU A 26 11.74 3.38 10.12
N ARG A 27 12.01 2.95 8.88
CA ARG A 27 13.23 2.20 8.54
C ARG A 27 14.50 3.03 8.77
N ALA A 28 14.48 4.34 8.52
CA ALA A 28 15.63 5.20 8.74
C ALA A 28 15.96 5.35 10.24
N ILE A 29 14.93 5.37 11.11
CA ILE A 29 15.08 5.55 12.55
C ILE A 29 15.38 4.22 13.26
N MET A 30 14.77 3.11 12.84
CA MET A 30 14.87 1.83 13.54
C MET A 30 16.03 0.96 13.00
N LYS A 31 17.12 0.87 13.78
CA LYS A 31 18.29 0.01 13.49
C LYS A 31 17.94 -1.49 13.36
N THR A 32 16.95 -1.95 14.12
CA THR A 32 16.44 -3.34 14.07
C THR A 32 15.87 -3.68 12.70
N LEU A 33 15.14 -2.75 12.09
CA LEU A 33 14.47 -2.92 10.81
C LEU A 33 15.47 -2.94 9.65
N GLN A 34 16.56 -2.18 9.78
CA GLN A 34 17.70 -2.21 8.85
C GLN A 34 18.44 -3.55 8.93
N SER A 35 18.64 -4.09 10.13
CA SER A 35 19.32 -5.38 10.34
C SER A 35 18.53 -6.57 9.80
N LEU A 36 17.19 -6.49 9.77
CA LEU A 36 16.30 -7.52 9.24
C LEU A 36 16.08 -7.39 7.73
N LEU A 37 16.72 -6.41 7.07
CA LEU A 37 16.55 -6.09 5.65
C LEU A 37 15.09 -5.87 5.23
N ILE A 38 14.22 -5.48 6.18
CA ILE A 38 12.80 -5.30 5.89
C ILE A 38 12.63 -4.09 4.96
N PRO A 39 12.03 -4.26 3.78
CA PRO A 39 11.80 -3.16 2.85
C PRO A 39 10.71 -2.22 3.37
N ALA A 40 10.80 -0.94 3.00
CA ALA A 40 9.80 0.08 3.38
C ALA A 40 8.39 -0.30 2.91
N SER A 41 8.29 -0.95 1.75
CA SER A 41 7.03 -1.46 1.18
C SER A 41 6.33 -2.47 2.08
N PHE A 42 7.10 -3.33 2.77
CA PHE A 42 6.54 -4.31 3.69
C PHE A 42 5.99 -3.65 4.96
N ILE A 43 6.72 -2.66 5.50
CA ILE A 43 6.30 -1.88 6.67
C ILE A 43 5.05 -1.08 6.35
N ALA A 44 5.02 -0.40 5.20
CA ALA A 44 3.88 0.35 4.73
C ALA A 44 2.65 -0.55 4.52
N GLY A 45 2.83 -1.74 3.95
CA GLY A 45 1.75 -2.73 3.81
C GLY A 45 1.21 -3.19 5.17
N PHE A 46 2.08 -3.49 6.13
CA PHE A 46 1.68 -3.86 7.48
C PHE A 46 0.94 -2.73 8.21
N LEU A 47 1.44 -1.49 8.11
CA LEU A 47 0.78 -0.31 8.64
C LEU A 47 -0.57 -0.05 7.95
N GLY A 48 -0.65 -0.23 6.63
CA GLY A 48 -1.89 -0.07 5.88
C GLY A 48 -2.96 -1.10 6.25
N LEU A 49 -2.56 -2.34 6.53
CA LEU A 49 -3.48 -3.37 7.05
C LEU A 49 -3.91 -3.07 8.48
N ALA A 50 -2.96 -2.67 9.35
CA ALA A 50 -3.24 -2.35 10.74
C ALA A 50 -4.11 -1.10 10.89
N LEU A 51 -3.85 -0.03 10.13
CA LEU A 51 -4.57 1.24 10.20
C LEU A 51 -5.75 1.32 9.23
N GLY A 52 -5.86 0.38 8.31
CA GLY A 52 -6.92 0.32 7.31
C GLY A 52 -8.26 -0.18 7.86
N PRO A 53 -9.26 -0.33 6.98
CA PRO A 53 -10.62 -0.74 7.34
C PRO A 53 -10.69 -2.09 8.06
N ASN A 54 -9.76 -3.00 7.75
CA ASN A 54 -9.67 -4.34 8.35
C ASN A 54 -8.97 -4.36 9.72
N GLY A 55 -8.40 -3.23 10.17
CA GLY A 55 -7.70 -3.09 11.45
C GLY A 55 -8.36 -2.05 12.34
N PHE A 56 -7.66 -0.95 12.62
CA PHE A 56 -8.13 0.16 13.46
C PHE A 56 -9.12 1.10 12.75
N GLY A 57 -9.33 0.95 11.44
CA GLY A 57 -10.32 1.73 10.69
C GLY A 57 -10.03 3.23 10.58
N LEU A 58 -8.76 3.64 10.75
CA LEU A 58 -8.33 5.04 10.74
C LEU A 58 -8.15 5.60 9.33
N LEU A 59 -7.76 4.74 8.38
CA LEU A 59 -7.58 5.12 6.98
C LEU A 59 -8.83 4.78 6.17
N PRO A 60 -9.43 5.76 5.46
CA PRO A 60 -10.61 5.56 4.63
C PRO A 60 -10.22 4.94 3.27
N PHE A 61 -9.56 3.78 3.30
CA PHE A 61 -9.29 3.03 2.06
C PHE A 61 -10.59 2.58 1.41
N SER A 62 -10.64 2.65 0.08
CA SER A 62 -11.73 2.07 -0.69
C SER A 62 -11.80 0.55 -0.53
N GLU A 63 -12.98 -0.03 -0.70
CA GLU A 63 -13.18 -1.49 -0.77
C GLU A 63 -12.53 -2.11 -2.03
N GLU A 64 -12.06 -1.27 -2.95
CA GLU A 64 -11.56 -1.63 -4.27
C GLU A 64 -10.04 -1.92 -4.33
N LEU A 65 -9.35 -1.88 -3.19
CA LEU A 65 -7.90 -2.15 -3.11
C LEU A 65 -7.49 -3.50 -3.73
N GLY A 66 -8.32 -4.53 -3.54
CA GLY A 66 -8.09 -5.85 -4.13
C GLY A 66 -8.16 -5.84 -5.67
N THR A 67 -9.09 -5.07 -6.22
CA THR A 67 -9.26 -4.89 -7.66
C THR A 67 -8.07 -4.13 -8.27
N TYR A 68 -7.56 -3.10 -7.59
CA TYR A 68 -6.35 -2.39 -8.06
C TYR A 68 -5.12 -3.32 -8.08
N ALA A 69 -4.95 -4.13 -7.04
CA ALA A 69 -3.85 -5.09 -6.98
C ALA A 69 -3.92 -6.12 -8.10
N SER A 70 -5.11 -6.67 -8.40
CA SER A 70 -5.28 -7.65 -9.46
C SER A 70 -4.97 -7.07 -10.84
N VAL A 71 -5.43 -5.83 -11.13
CA VAL A 71 -5.11 -5.12 -12.37
C VAL A 71 -3.60 -4.92 -12.51
N LEU A 72 -2.92 -4.45 -11.46
CA LEU A 72 -1.47 -4.25 -11.47
C LEU A 72 -0.71 -5.56 -11.69
N ILE A 73 -1.14 -6.66 -11.06
CA ILE A 73 -0.55 -7.99 -11.24
C ILE A 73 -0.70 -8.44 -12.71
N VAL A 74 -1.88 -8.31 -13.29
CA VAL A 74 -2.12 -8.66 -14.70
C VAL A 74 -1.20 -7.89 -15.64
N VAL A 75 -1.02 -6.58 -15.41
CA VAL A 75 -0.11 -5.75 -16.21
C VAL A 75 1.34 -6.22 -16.07
N VAL A 76 1.81 -6.51 -14.85
CA VAL A 76 3.17 -7.00 -14.61
C VAL A 76 3.41 -8.33 -15.34
N PHE A 77 2.48 -9.29 -15.25
CA PHE A 77 2.60 -10.57 -15.94
C PHE A 77 2.54 -10.44 -17.46
N ALA A 78 1.70 -9.55 -17.99
CA ALA A 78 1.66 -9.27 -19.42
C ALA A 78 3.01 -8.73 -19.94
N CYS A 79 3.66 -7.84 -19.19
CA CYS A 79 4.98 -7.32 -19.54
C CYS A 79 6.11 -8.36 -19.40
N LEU A 80 6.01 -9.30 -18.44
CA LEU A 80 7.00 -10.37 -18.26
C LEU A 80 6.92 -11.45 -19.33
N ALA A 81 5.75 -11.63 -19.95
CA ALA A 81 5.54 -12.60 -21.01
C ALA A 81 6.05 -12.13 -22.40
N MET A 82 6.41 -10.85 -22.53
CA MET A 82 6.96 -10.24 -23.75
C MET A 82 8.48 -10.27 -23.74
#